data_AF-A0A956N0C5-F1
#
_entry.id   AF-A0A956N0C5-F1
#
_cell.length_a   1.000
_cell.length_b   1.000
_cell.length_c   1.000
_cell.angle_alpha   90.00
_cell.angle_beta   90.00
_cell.angle_gamma   90.00
#
_symmetry.space_group_name_H-M   'P 1'
#
loop_
_entity.id
_entity.type
_entity.pdbx_description
1 polymer ?
#
loop_
_entity_poly.entity_id
_entity_poly.type
_entity_poly.pdbx_seq_one_letter_code
_entity_poly.pdbx_strand_id
1 'polypeptide(L)'
;MKKEDFLEILRDYLKKGFSEDEVMDILRDYEEYFVDGIIEGKSEIEIIQSLGSPKEIANELLAESNIKSENKVKGKVENFFIEAKGKFKSGLNKFKVNLNDKEHVKSRKKIEILQVLLTIILLPFAFAIVCSTIGVGIGLIGSLIALVIGTPFAISLTNVMPEVKTLIIFLFIAYIGFEILIWQLFIAVVRLEKKAFKIYITWIKTNQLYIDGSIKKEEIERHDETIIKDKDGGELDE
;
A
#
# COMPACT_ATOMS: atom_id res chain seq x y z
N MET A 1 19.12 5.24 -48.21
CA MET A 1 19.37 4.79 -46.83
C MET A 1 19.92 3.39 -46.94
N LYS A 2 20.99 3.08 -46.21
CA LYS A 2 21.54 1.72 -46.13
C LYS A 2 21.03 1.00 -44.88
N LYS A 3 21.24 -0.32 -44.81
CA LYS A 3 20.88 -1.15 -43.65
C LYS A 3 21.37 -0.53 -42.34
N GLU A 4 22.63 -0.11 -42.29
CA GLU A 4 23.27 0.41 -41.08
C GLU A 4 22.55 1.66 -40.58
N ASP A 5 22.24 2.59 -41.47
CA ASP A 5 21.49 3.81 -41.14
C ASP A 5 20.10 3.47 -40.58
N PHE A 6 19.43 2.46 -41.15
CA PHE A 6 18.08 2.06 -40.74
C PHE A 6 18.07 1.51 -39.32
N LEU A 7 19.00 0.61 -39.02
CA LEU A 7 19.15 -0.01 -37.71
C LEU A 7 19.60 1.00 -36.65
N GLU A 8 20.47 1.95 -37.01
CA GLU A 8 20.90 3.02 -36.10
C GLU A 8 19.72 3.93 -35.70
N ILE A 9 18.90 4.35 -36.68
CA ILE A 9 17.71 5.15 -36.39
C ILE A 9 16.70 4.35 -35.55
N LEU A 10 16.43 3.08 -35.91
CA LEU A 10 15.54 2.21 -35.16
C LEU A 10 16.00 2.06 -33.69
N ARG A 11 17.31 1.85 -33.49
CA ARG A 11 17.94 1.77 -32.16
C ARG A 11 17.68 3.02 -31.32
N ASP A 12 17.93 4.20 -31.89
CA ASP A 12 17.77 5.47 -31.19
C ASP A 12 16.33 5.73 -30.73
N TYR A 13 15.34 5.27 -31.51
CA TYR A 13 13.95 5.36 -31.10
C TYR A 13 13.57 4.30 -30.06
N LEU A 14 14.05 3.06 -30.16
CA LEU A 14 13.73 1.98 -29.21
C LEU A 14 14.34 2.21 -27.82
N LYS A 15 15.54 2.80 -27.72
CA LYS A 15 16.19 3.16 -26.44
C LYS A 15 15.35 4.06 -25.54
N LYS A 16 14.31 4.72 -26.08
CA LYS A 16 13.42 5.60 -25.31
C LYS A 16 12.43 4.83 -24.42
N GLY A 17 12.21 3.54 -24.65
CA GLY A 17 11.28 2.76 -23.84
C GLY A 17 11.57 1.26 -23.70
N PHE A 18 12.70 0.79 -24.22
CA PHE A 18 13.20 -0.57 -24.00
C PHE A 18 14.58 -0.54 -23.32
N SER A 19 14.89 -1.58 -22.56
CA SER A 19 16.24 -1.79 -22.00
C SER A 19 17.25 -2.10 -23.11
N GLU A 20 18.54 -1.88 -22.89
CA GLU A 20 19.56 -2.17 -23.93
C GLU A 20 19.52 -3.62 -24.41
N ASP A 21 19.24 -4.59 -23.52
CA ASP A 21 19.12 -6.00 -23.89
C ASP A 21 17.94 -6.23 -24.85
N GLU A 22 16.76 -5.68 -24.54
CA GLU A 22 15.58 -5.76 -25.40
C GLU A 22 15.77 -5.06 -26.74
N VAL A 23 16.46 -3.90 -26.75
CA VAL A 23 16.79 -3.19 -27.98
C VAL A 23 17.70 -4.05 -28.85
N MET A 24 18.71 -4.70 -28.27
CA MET A 24 19.64 -5.56 -29.01
C MET A 24 18.96 -6.80 -29.58
N ASP A 25 18.02 -7.39 -28.86
CA ASP A 25 17.22 -8.52 -29.35
C ASP A 25 16.34 -8.10 -30.53
N ILE A 26 15.61 -6.98 -30.42
CA ILE A 26 14.79 -6.45 -31.51
C ILE A 26 15.65 -6.14 -32.75
N LEU A 27 16.81 -5.48 -32.57
CA LEU A 27 17.70 -5.16 -33.69
C LEU A 27 18.24 -6.41 -34.39
N ARG A 28 18.48 -7.49 -33.64
CA ARG A 28 18.92 -8.77 -34.21
C ARG A 28 17.88 -9.36 -35.14
N ASP A 29 16.59 -9.31 -34.76
CA ASP A 29 15.49 -9.81 -35.59
C ASP A 29 15.40 -9.04 -36.92
N TYR A 30 15.56 -7.71 -36.86
CA TYR A 30 15.58 -6.89 -38.09
C TYR A 30 16.84 -7.12 -38.91
N GLU A 31 18.00 -7.33 -38.28
CA GLU A 31 19.22 -7.68 -39.00
C GLU A 31 19.10 -9.02 -39.74
N GLU A 32 18.49 -10.04 -39.10
CA GLU A 32 18.17 -11.32 -39.73
C GLU A 32 17.25 -11.12 -40.95
N TYR A 33 16.22 -10.27 -40.83
CA TYR A 33 15.33 -9.93 -41.95
C TYR A 33 16.07 -9.32 -43.15
N PHE A 34 17.05 -8.44 -42.90
CA PHE A 34 17.89 -7.89 -43.95
C PHE A 34 18.79 -8.95 -44.60
N VAL A 35 19.34 -9.88 -43.81
CA VAL A 35 20.15 -10.99 -44.31
C VAL A 35 19.31 -11.89 -45.22
N ASP A 36 18.10 -12.25 -44.81
CA ASP A 36 17.18 -13.08 -45.59
C ASP A 36 16.79 -12.40 -46.91
N GLY A 37 16.47 -11.11 -46.87
CA GLY A 37 16.14 -10.35 -48.08
C GLY A 37 17.29 -10.29 -49.09
N ILE A 38 18.54 -10.19 -48.61
CA ILE A 38 19.73 -10.22 -49.47
C ILE A 38 19.94 -11.62 -50.07
N ILE A 39 19.73 -12.69 -49.30
CA ILE A 39 19.81 -14.08 -49.78
C ILE A 39 18.76 -14.34 -50.86
N GLU A 40 17.57 -13.75 -50.74
CA GLU A 40 16.51 -13.79 -51.74
C GLU A 40 16.80 -12.94 -53.00
N GLY A 41 17.92 -12.22 -53.03
CA GLY A 41 18.34 -11.40 -54.17
C GLY A 41 17.74 -9.99 -54.21
N LYS A 42 17.13 -9.51 -53.12
CA LYS A 42 16.64 -8.14 -53.00
C LYS A 42 17.78 -7.19 -52.62
N SER A 43 17.67 -5.94 -53.07
CA SER A 43 18.56 -4.86 -52.62
C SER A 43 18.11 -4.30 -51.26
N GLU A 44 19.03 -3.73 -50.49
CA GLU A 44 18.71 -3.09 -49.19
C GLU A 44 17.60 -2.04 -49.31
N ILE A 45 17.54 -1.32 -50.43
CA ILE A 45 16.54 -0.28 -50.69
C ILE A 45 15.15 -0.90 -50.81
N GLU A 46 15.01 -2.05 -51.48
CA GLU A 46 13.74 -2.77 -51.60
C GLU A 46 13.30 -3.35 -50.25
N ILE A 47 14.25 -3.84 -49.45
CA ILE A 47 13.99 -4.34 -48.10
C ILE A 47 13.48 -3.19 -47.20
N ILE A 48 14.14 -2.02 -47.22
CA ILE A 48 13.71 -0.84 -46.46
C ILE A 48 12.32 -0.38 -46.90
N GLN A 49 12.04 -0.36 -48.20
CA GLN A 49 10.70 -0.02 -48.71
C GLN A 49 9.63 -1.00 -48.23
N SER A 50 9.95 -2.29 -48.09
CA SER A 50 9.03 -3.30 -47.58
C SER A 50 8.79 -3.19 -46.07
N LEU A 51 9.80 -2.80 -45.30
CA LEU A 51 9.70 -2.60 -43.85
C LEU A 51 9.01 -1.29 -43.47
N GLY A 52 9.16 -0.25 -44.29
CA GLY A 52 8.62 1.08 -44.00
C GLY A 52 9.59 1.96 -43.19
N SER A 53 9.05 2.86 -42.37
CA SER A 53 9.87 3.83 -41.61
C SER A 53 10.36 3.23 -40.28
N PRO A 54 11.68 3.27 -39.98
CA PRO A 54 12.21 2.74 -38.71
C PRO A 54 11.61 3.47 -37.49
N LYS A 55 11.19 4.73 -37.66
CA LYS A 55 10.51 5.50 -36.63
C LYS A 55 9.09 4.99 -36.33
N GLU A 56 8.35 4.58 -37.36
CA GLU A 56 6.97 4.10 -37.21
C GLU A 56 6.97 2.75 -36.50
N ILE A 57 7.86 1.84 -36.94
CA ILE A 57 8.12 0.55 -36.31
C ILE A 57 8.43 0.71 -34.82
N ALA A 58 9.36 1.62 -34.48
CA ALA A 58 9.72 1.84 -33.08
C ALA A 58 8.53 2.32 -32.24
N ASN A 59 7.71 3.23 -32.76
CA ASN A 59 6.56 3.76 -32.03
C ASN A 59 5.47 2.70 -31.82
N GLU A 60 5.27 1.79 -32.79
CA GLU A 60 4.33 0.69 -32.67
C GLU A 60 4.76 -0.30 -31.58
N LEU A 61 6.03 -0.72 -31.60
CA LEU A 61 6.60 -1.59 -30.57
C LEU A 61 6.52 -0.97 -29.17
N LEU A 62 6.78 0.33 -29.06
CA LEU A 62 6.66 1.08 -27.80
C LEU A 62 5.21 1.19 -27.32
N ALA A 63 4.24 1.34 -28.22
CA ALA A 63 2.82 1.39 -27.85
C ALA A 63 2.35 0.04 -27.30
N GLU A 64 2.75 -1.07 -27.93
CA GLU A 64 2.38 -2.41 -27.51
C GLU A 64 3.01 -2.79 -26.15
N SER A 65 4.27 -2.42 -25.92
CA SER A 65 4.96 -2.70 -24.64
C SER A 65 4.33 -1.96 -23.45
N ASN A 66 3.90 -0.71 -23.66
CA ASN A 66 3.23 0.10 -22.63
C ASN A 66 1.85 -0.47 -22.24
N ILE A 67 1.07 -0.97 -23.20
CA ILE A 67 -0.23 -1.60 -22.93
C ILE A 67 -0.05 -2.93 -22.16
N LYS A 68 1.00 -3.68 -22.48
CA LYS A 68 1.30 -4.96 -21.84
C LYS A 68 1.83 -4.78 -20.40
N SER A 69 2.61 -3.73 -20.15
CA SER A 69 3.13 -3.42 -18.81
C SER A 69 2.03 -2.95 -17.85
N GLU A 70 1.09 -2.12 -18.31
CA GLU A 70 -0.01 -1.62 -17.50
C GLU A 70 -0.95 -2.74 -17.03
N ASN A 71 -1.30 -3.67 -17.92
CA ASN A 71 -2.14 -4.82 -17.60
C ASN A 71 -1.46 -5.81 -16.64
N LYS A 72 -0.14 -6.01 -16.77
CA LYS A 72 0.64 -6.91 -15.91
C LYS A 72 0.76 -6.38 -14.47
N VAL A 73 0.91 -5.07 -14.30
CA VAL A 73 0.95 -4.43 -12.96
C VAL A 73 -0.42 -4.47 -12.29
N LYS A 74 -1.51 -4.13 -13.01
CA LYS A 74 -2.87 -4.18 -12.47
C LYS A 74 -3.26 -5.59 -12.01
N GLY A 75 -3.02 -6.61 -12.83
CA GLY A 75 -3.33 -8.00 -12.46
C GLY A 75 -2.53 -8.53 -11.27
N LYS A 76 -1.26 -8.12 -11.12
CA LYS A 76 -0.40 -8.53 -9.99
C LYS A 76 -0.85 -7.92 -8.67
N VAL A 77 -1.26 -6.65 -8.69
CA VAL A 77 -1.80 -5.95 -7.51
C VAL A 77 -3.12 -6.60 -7.07
N GLU A 78 -4.04 -6.85 -8.00
CA GLU A 78 -5.34 -7.44 -7.69
C GLU A 78 -5.22 -8.85 -7.08
N ASN A 79 -4.37 -9.71 -7.66
CA ASN A 79 -4.11 -11.06 -7.13
C ASN A 79 -3.50 -11.02 -5.72
N PHE A 80 -2.58 -10.08 -5.44
CA PHE A 80 -2.00 -9.92 -4.10
C PHE A 80 -3.06 -9.47 -3.06
N PHE A 81 -3.97 -8.56 -3.43
CA PHE A 81 -5.07 -8.14 -2.56
C PHE A 81 -6.06 -9.29 -2.26
N ILE A 82 -6.37 -10.12 -3.26
CA ILE A 82 -7.23 -11.31 -3.09
C ILE A 82 -6.58 -12.31 -2.15
N GLU A 83 -5.29 -12.60 -2.33
CA GLU A 83 -4.56 -13.55 -1.48
C GLU A 83 -4.44 -13.06 -0.03
N ALA A 84 -4.11 -11.78 0.16
CA ALA A 84 -4.03 -11.15 1.49
C ALA A 84 -5.38 -11.19 2.21
N LYS A 85 -6.48 -10.88 1.50
CA LYS A 85 -7.83 -10.92 2.07
C LYS A 85 -8.27 -12.35 2.43
N GLY A 86 -7.92 -13.34 1.62
CA GLY A 86 -8.19 -14.76 1.88
C GLY A 86 -7.49 -15.26 3.15
N LYS A 87 -6.18 -14.97 3.28
CA LYS A 87 -5.38 -15.35 4.46
C LYS A 87 -5.88 -14.66 5.74
N PHE A 88 -6.24 -13.38 5.67
CA PHE A 88 -6.78 -12.64 6.81
C PHE A 88 -8.14 -13.21 7.28
N LYS A 89 -9.04 -13.56 6.34
CA LYS A 89 -10.34 -14.16 6.66
C LYS A 89 -10.22 -15.55 7.27
N SER A 90 -9.27 -16.37 6.78
CA SER A 90 -8.98 -17.68 7.36
C SER A 90 -8.41 -17.57 8.78
N GLY A 91 -7.55 -16.58 9.03
CA GLY A 91 -7.03 -16.28 10.36
C GLY A 91 -8.14 -15.91 11.34
N LEU A 92 -9.07 -15.02 10.94
CA LEU A 92 -10.21 -14.62 11.77
C LEU A 92 -11.17 -15.79 12.06
N ASN A 93 -11.42 -16.69 11.11
CA ASN A 93 -12.30 -17.84 11.34
C ASN A 93 -11.75 -18.80 12.40
N LYS A 94 -10.42 -18.91 12.55
CA LYS A 94 -9.79 -19.72 13.60
C LYS A 94 -9.97 -19.12 15.01
N PHE A 95 -10.20 -17.81 15.11
CA PHE A 95 -10.44 -17.12 16.37
C PHE A 95 -11.93 -16.93 16.69
N LYS A 96 -12.84 -17.45 15.86
CA LYS A 96 -14.28 -17.36 16.12
C LYS A 96 -14.66 -18.38 17.20
N VAL A 97 -14.67 -17.93 18.46
CA VAL A 97 -15.12 -18.71 19.62
C VAL A 97 -16.56 -19.18 19.37
N ASN A 98 -16.79 -20.50 19.42
CA ASN A 98 -18.11 -21.08 19.24
C ASN A 98 -18.95 -20.81 20.50
N LEU A 99 -19.92 -19.90 20.38
CA LEU A 99 -20.73 -19.37 21.49
C LEU A 99 -21.86 -20.32 21.94
N ASN A 100 -21.90 -21.57 21.48
CA ASN A 100 -23.06 -22.44 21.62
C ASN A 100 -22.88 -23.62 22.59
N ASP A 101 -21.82 -23.61 23.40
CA ASP A 101 -21.54 -24.70 24.35
C ASP A 101 -22.10 -24.39 25.75
N LYS A 102 -22.90 -25.32 26.29
CA LYS A 102 -23.84 -25.13 27.40
C LYS A 102 -23.20 -25.03 28.80
N GLU A 103 -21.93 -24.65 28.93
CA GLU A 103 -21.24 -24.41 30.21
C GLU A 103 -21.25 -22.92 30.64
N HIS A 104 -22.40 -22.26 30.43
CA HIS A 104 -22.53 -20.81 30.22
C HIS A 104 -22.32 -19.85 31.41
N VAL A 105 -21.92 -20.29 32.61
CA VAL A 105 -21.72 -19.35 33.75
C VAL A 105 -20.25 -19.14 34.08
N LYS A 106 -19.41 -20.19 34.00
CA LYS A 106 -17.96 -20.09 34.30
C LYS A 106 -17.13 -19.56 33.12
N SER A 107 -17.64 -19.73 31.89
CA SER A 107 -17.02 -19.21 30.67
C SER A 107 -17.31 -17.72 30.42
N ARG A 108 -18.39 -17.14 30.96
CA ARG A 108 -18.69 -15.69 30.77
C ARG A 108 -17.63 -14.79 31.39
N LYS A 109 -17.22 -15.05 32.64
CA LYS A 109 -16.12 -14.33 33.30
C LYS A 109 -14.79 -14.45 32.56
N LYS A 110 -14.51 -15.60 31.92
CA LYS A 110 -13.30 -15.80 31.10
C LYS A 110 -13.33 -14.96 29.83
N ILE A 111 -14.49 -14.80 29.21
CA ILE A 111 -14.67 -14.00 27.99
C ILE A 111 -14.54 -12.49 28.32
N GLU A 112 -15.08 -12.04 29.46
CA GLU A 112 -14.91 -10.66 29.95
C GLU A 112 -13.44 -10.33 30.22
N ILE A 113 -12.73 -11.19 30.96
CA ILE A 113 -11.30 -10.98 31.28
C ILE A 113 -10.46 -10.98 29.99
N LEU A 114 -10.75 -11.87 29.04
CA LEU A 114 -10.05 -11.92 27.75
C LEU A 114 -10.28 -10.64 26.92
N GLN A 115 -11.49 -10.08 26.92
CA GLN A 115 -11.79 -8.83 26.23
C GLN A 115 -11.15 -7.61 26.89
N VAL A 116 -11.11 -7.55 28.24
CA VAL A 116 -10.41 -6.49 28.99
C VAL A 116 -8.90 -6.59 28.81
N LEU A 117 -8.34 -7.81 28.80
CA LEU A 117 -6.92 -8.03 28.54
C LEU A 117 -6.56 -7.57 27.11
N LEU A 118 -7.42 -7.85 26.13
CA LEU A 118 -7.22 -7.42 24.74
C LEU A 118 -7.21 -5.90 24.60
N THR A 119 -8.10 -5.18 25.28
CA THR A 119 -8.12 -3.70 25.25
C THR A 119 -6.92 -3.09 25.98
N ILE A 120 -6.48 -3.68 27.09
CA ILE A 120 -5.26 -3.26 27.80
C ILE A 120 -4.02 -3.43 26.92
N ILE A 121 -3.95 -4.49 26.11
CA ILE A 121 -2.84 -4.74 25.17
C ILE A 121 -2.90 -3.81 23.95
N LEU A 122 -4.10 -3.48 23.45
CA LEU A 122 -4.27 -2.64 22.26
C LEU A 122 -4.10 -1.15 22.54
N LEU A 123 -4.39 -0.70 23.76
CA LEU A 123 -4.27 0.70 24.16
C LEU A 123 -2.85 1.29 24.01
N PRO A 124 -1.76 0.68 24.51
CA PRO A 124 -0.41 1.20 24.35
C PRO A 124 0.03 1.18 22.87
N PHE A 125 -0.45 0.22 22.08
CA PHE A 125 -0.16 0.16 20.65
C PHE A 125 -0.83 1.31 19.90
N ALA A 126 -2.09 1.60 20.20
CA ALA A 126 -2.80 2.76 19.64
C ALA A 126 -2.12 4.08 20.05
N PHE A 127 -1.69 4.20 21.31
CA PHE A 127 -0.96 5.37 21.79
C PHE A 127 0.38 5.55 21.09
N ALA A 128 1.15 4.47 20.92
CA ALA A 128 2.43 4.49 20.23
C ALA A 128 2.29 4.95 18.78
N ILE A 129 1.25 4.48 18.07
CA ILE A 129 0.95 4.92 16.70
C ILE A 129 0.68 6.42 16.64
N VAL A 130 -0.15 6.96 17.54
CA VAL A 130 -0.47 8.40 17.58
C VAL A 130 0.78 9.23 17.91
N CYS A 131 1.60 8.80 18.87
CA CYS A 131 2.86 9.48 19.17
C CYS A 131 3.83 9.46 17.99
N SER A 132 3.89 8.34 17.27
CA SER A 132 4.72 8.21 16.07
C SER A 132 4.28 9.18 14.97
N THR A 133 2.97 9.30 14.69
CA THR A 133 2.50 10.23 13.67
C THR A 133 2.68 11.69 14.05
N ILE A 134 2.56 12.04 15.32
CA ILE A 134 2.93 13.38 15.80
C ILE A 134 4.43 13.65 15.55
N GLY A 135 5.29 12.69 15.88
CA GLY A 135 6.74 12.82 15.67
C GLY A 135 7.10 13.02 14.20
N VAL A 136 6.48 12.24 13.30
CA VAL A 136 6.64 12.41 11.85
C VAL A 136 6.16 13.79 11.41
N GLY A 137 5.01 14.25 11.90
CA GLY A 137 4.50 15.59 11.60
C GLY A 137 5.45 16.72 12.01
N ILE A 138 6.04 16.63 13.20
CA ILE A 138 7.07 17.58 13.67
C ILE A 138 8.30 17.52 12.76
N GLY A 139 8.73 16.32 12.36
CA GLY A 139 9.84 16.13 11.43
C GLY A 139 9.61 16.81 10.08
N LEU A 140 8.41 16.69 9.50
CA LEU A 140 8.06 17.36 8.24
C LEU A 140 8.07 18.88 8.37
N ILE A 141 7.59 19.41 9.49
CA ILE A 141 7.65 20.85 9.76
C ILE A 141 9.11 21.29 9.92
N GLY A 142 9.94 20.53 10.64
CA GLY A 142 11.37 20.79 10.79
C GLY A 142 12.12 20.76 9.45
N SER A 143 11.74 19.84 8.56
CA SER A 143 12.26 19.72 7.19
C SER A 143 12.05 21.01 6.39
N LEU A 144 10.84 21.60 6.47
CA LEU A 144 10.54 22.89 5.83
C LEU A 144 11.39 24.05 6.41
N ILE A 145 11.61 24.06 7.72
CA ILE A 145 12.45 25.07 8.37
C ILE A 145 13.91 24.90 7.93
N ALA A 146 14.40 23.66 7.88
CA ALA A 146 15.76 23.35 7.41
C ALA A 146 15.96 23.79 5.96
N LEU A 147 14.96 23.66 5.10
CA LEU A 147 15.00 24.16 3.73
C LEU A 147 15.26 25.68 3.71
N VAL A 148 14.50 26.45 4.48
CA VAL A 148 14.64 27.92 4.57
C VAL A 148 16.02 28.30 5.08
N ILE A 149 16.49 27.64 6.13
CA ILE A 149 17.83 27.88 6.72
C ILE A 149 18.96 27.47 5.77
N GLY A 150 18.76 26.45 4.93
CA GLY A 150 19.73 25.98 3.95
C GLY A 150 19.83 26.87 2.70
N THR A 151 18.81 27.69 2.41
CA THR A 151 18.81 28.55 1.21
C THR A 151 19.99 29.52 1.10
N PRO A 152 20.44 30.23 2.16
CA PRO A 152 21.56 31.17 2.05
C PRO A 152 22.89 30.44 1.76
N PHE A 153 23.05 29.23 2.30
CA PHE A 153 24.21 28.38 2.00
C PHE A 153 24.20 27.96 0.53
N ALA A 154 23.05 27.52 0.00
CA ALA A 154 22.92 27.16 -1.40
C ALA A 154 23.22 28.35 -2.33
N ILE A 155 22.74 29.56 -2.00
CA ILE A 155 23.05 30.79 -2.74
C ILE A 155 24.56 31.07 -2.72
N SER A 156 25.19 30.99 -1.53
CA SER A 156 26.64 31.17 -1.40
C SER A 156 27.43 30.19 -2.26
N LEU A 157 27.03 28.91 -2.28
CA LEU A 157 27.64 27.86 -3.09
C LEU A 157 27.55 28.18 -4.60
N THR A 158 26.39 28.67 -5.06
CA THR A 158 26.22 29.06 -6.47
C THR A 158 27.05 30.27 -6.89
N ASN A 159 27.48 31.11 -5.96
CA ASN A 159 28.36 32.24 -6.26
C ASN A 159 29.83 31.81 -6.41
N VAL A 160 30.24 30.77 -5.68
CA VAL A 160 31.62 30.22 -5.74
C VAL A 160 31.80 29.31 -6.95
N MET A 161 30.78 28.51 -7.27
CA MET A 161 30.78 27.56 -8.39
C MET A 161 29.51 27.77 -9.23
N PRO A 162 29.52 28.69 -10.21
CA PRO A 162 28.33 28.99 -11.01
C PRO A 162 27.84 27.82 -11.88
N GLU A 163 28.73 26.88 -12.21
CA GLU A 163 28.41 25.70 -13.04
C GLU A 163 27.39 24.78 -12.38
N VAL A 164 27.33 24.75 -11.04
CA VAL A 164 26.39 23.88 -10.29
C VAL A 164 25.00 24.51 -10.07
N LYS A 165 24.79 25.76 -10.50
CA LYS A 165 23.55 26.52 -10.25
C LYS A 165 22.30 25.81 -10.77
N THR A 166 22.37 25.31 -12.00
CA THR A 166 21.23 24.62 -12.64
C THR A 166 20.88 23.34 -11.88
N LEU A 167 21.89 22.58 -11.46
CA LEU A 167 21.73 21.35 -10.68
C LEU A 167 21.05 21.64 -9.33
N ILE A 168 21.50 22.68 -8.62
CA ILE A 168 20.92 23.08 -7.34
C ILE A 168 19.43 23.43 -7.49
N ILE A 169 19.05 24.17 -8.55
CA ILE A 169 17.64 24.48 -8.82
C ILE A 169 16.82 23.20 -9.04
N PHE A 170 17.33 22.24 -9.80
CA PHE A 170 16.66 20.94 -9.99
C PHE A 170 16.48 20.18 -8.66
N LEU A 171 17.47 20.22 -7.77
CA LEU A 171 17.37 19.59 -6.45
C LEU A 171 16.30 20.25 -5.57
N PHE A 172 16.18 21.58 -5.59
CA PHE A 172 15.11 22.28 -4.86
C PHE A 172 13.73 21.90 -5.38
N ILE A 173 13.55 21.86 -6.70
CA ILE A 173 12.27 21.47 -7.33
C ILE A 173 11.93 20.02 -6.97
N ALA A 174 12.89 19.11 -7.08
CA ALA A 174 12.71 17.71 -6.73
C ALA A 174 12.36 17.55 -5.23
N TYR A 175 13.08 18.23 -4.34
CA TYR A 175 12.83 18.20 -2.90
C TYR A 175 11.42 18.69 -2.56
N ILE A 176 10.99 19.84 -3.11
CA ILE A 176 9.62 20.35 -2.89
C ILE A 176 8.58 19.34 -3.40
N GLY A 177 8.83 18.72 -4.56
CA GLY A 177 7.97 17.67 -5.11
C GLY A 177 7.83 16.47 -4.18
N PHE A 178 8.94 15.94 -3.67
CA PHE A 178 8.94 14.85 -2.68
C PHE A 178 8.21 15.24 -1.40
N GLU A 179 8.39 16.46 -0.92
CA GLU A 179 7.77 16.90 0.33
C GLU A 179 6.25 17.00 0.21
N ILE A 180 5.74 17.46 -0.94
CA ILE A 180 4.31 17.44 -1.23
C ILE A 180 3.77 16.00 -1.23
N LEU A 181 4.48 15.04 -1.84
CA LEU A 181 4.07 13.63 -1.86
C LEU A 181 4.05 13.03 -0.45
N ILE A 182 5.07 13.33 0.37
CA ILE A 182 5.16 12.85 1.75
C ILE A 182 4.02 13.44 2.60
N TRP A 183 3.68 14.72 2.42
CA TRP A 183 2.52 15.33 3.08
C TRP A 183 1.20 14.67 2.69
N GLN A 184 1.01 14.32 1.42
CA GLN A 184 -0.19 13.61 0.97
C GLN A 184 -0.30 12.23 1.62
N LEU A 185 0.81 11.48 1.66
CA LEU A 185 0.87 10.19 2.33
C LEU A 185 0.58 10.32 3.83
N PHE A 186 1.17 11.31 4.50
CA PHE A 186 0.96 11.59 5.92
C PHE A 186 -0.52 11.85 6.23
N ILE A 187 -1.18 12.69 5.44
CA ILE A 187 -2.62 12.97 5.60
C ILE A 187 -3.45 11.70 5.40
N ALA A 188 -3.11 10.85 4.44
CA ALA A 188 -3.79 9.58 4.22
C ALA A 188 -3.67 8.64 5.43
N VAL A 189 -2.47 8.53 6.02
CA VAL A 189 -2.22 7.75 7.25
C VAL A 189 -3.06 8.27 8.41
N VAL A 190 -3.06 9.58 8.66
CA VAL A 190 -3.85 10.19 9.74
C VAL A 190 -5.36 9.93 9.55
N ARG A 191 -5.87 9.94 8.31
CA ARG A 191 -7.28 9.58 8.04
C ARG A 191 -7.58 8.11 8.37
N LEU A 192 -6.67 7.20 8.00
CA LEU A 192 -6.81 5.78 8.31
C LEU A 192 -6.81 5.53 9.82
N GLU A 193 -5.91 6.19 10.55
CA GLU A 193 -5.84 6.12 12.01
C GLU A 193 -7.13 6.61 12.67
N LYS A 194 -7.66 7.77 12.25
CA LYS A 194 -8.95 8.27 12.75
C LYS A 194 -10.09 7.29 12.51
N LYS A 195 -10.13 6.65 11.33
CA LYS A 195 -11.16 5.65 11.00
C LYS A 195 -11.02 4.41 11.88
N ALA A 196 -9.80 3.90 12.04
CA ALA A 196 -9.51 2.75 12.90
C ALA A 196 -9.86 3.03 14.37
N PHE A 197 -9.47 4.20 14.88
CA PHE A 197 -9.77 4.63 16.24
C PHE A 197 -11.27 4.77 16.49
N LYS A 198 -12.02 5.34 15.53
CA LYS A 198 -13.49 5.43 15.63
C LYS A 198 -14.13 4.04 15.72
N ILE A 199 -13.70 3.09 14.87
CA ILE A 199 -14.18 1.70 14.90
C ILE A 199 -13.85 1.06 16.26
N TYR A 200 -12.63 1.25 16.75
CA TYR A 200 -12.18 0.73 18.04
C TYR A 200 -13.03 1.25 19.21
N ILE A 201 -13.24 2.56 19.30
CA ILE A 201 -14.06 3.19 20.35
C ILE A 201 -15.52 2.74 20.26
N THR A 202 -16.09 2.68 19.06
CA THR A 202 -17.46 2.19 18.86
C THR A 202 -17.59 0.75 19.34
N TRP A 203 -16.63 -0.12 18.98
CA TRP A 203 -16.63 -1.51 19.42
C TRP A 203 -16.53 -1.65 20.94
N ILE A 204 -15.67 -0.88 21.61
CA ILE A 204 -15.56 -0.87 23.08
C ILE A 204 -16.91 -0.49 23.72
N LYS A 205 -17.53 0.60 23.26
CA LYS A 205 -18.82 1.06 23.83
C LYS A 205 -19.92 0.03 23.65
N THR A 206 -20.02 -0.57 22.47
CA THR A 206 -20.99 -1.64 22.21
C THR A 206 -20.73 -2.84 23.11
N ASN A 207 -19.47 -3.24 23.28
CA ASN A 207 -19.12 -4.41 24.09
C ASN A 207 -19.37 -4.19 25.60
N GLN A 208 -19.11 -2.99 26.12
CA GLN A 208 -19.43 -2.65 27.51
C GLN A 208 -20.92 -2.76 27.83
N LEU A 209 -21.81 -2.42 26.88
CA LEU A 209 -23.26 -2.57 27.07
C LEU A 209 -23.70 -4.03 27.21
N TYR A 210 -23.08 -4.95 26.47
CA TYR A 210 -23.38 -6.38 26.59
C TYR A 210 -22.93 -6.95 27.95
N ILE A 211 -21.78 -6.50 28.44
CA ILE A 211 -21.23 -6.88 29.75
C ILE A 211 -22.17 -6.41 30.87
N ASP A 212 -22.55 -5.13 30.86
CA ASP A 212 -23.43 -4.53 31.88
C ASP A 212 -24.82 -5.20 31.88
N GLY A 213 -25.37 -5.48 30.70
CA GLY A 213 -26.62 -6.22 30.55
C GLY A 213 -26.54 -7.66 31.09
N SER A 214 -25.42 -8.36 30.88
CA SER A 214 -25.23 -9.70 31.43
C SER A 214 -25.05 -9.73 32.95
N ILE A 215 -24.36 -8.75 33.53
CA ILE A 215 -24.18 -8.63 34.99
C ILE A 215 -25.53 -8.37 35.66
N LYS A 216 -26.32 -7.44 35.11
CA LYS A 216 -27.65 -7.12 35.64
C LYS A 216 -28.60 -8.31 35.56
N LYS A 217 -28.50 -9.13 34.52
CA LYS A 217 -29.29 -10.37 34.40
C LYS A 217 -28.87 -11.42 35.43
N GLU A 218 -27.57 -11.60 35.68
CA GLU A 218 -27.06 -12.50 36.74
C GLU A 218 -27.43 -12.04 38.15
N GLU A 219 -27.52 -10.73 38.41
CA GLU A 219 -28.02 -10.21 39.69
C GLU A 219 -29.51 -10.51 39.87
N ILE A 220 -30.32 -10.31 38.84
CA ILE A 220 -31.77 -10.60 38.89
C ILE A 220 -32.00 -12.11 39.08
N GLU A 221 -31.33 -12.95 38.29
CA GLU A 221 -31.45 -14.42 38.39
C GLU A 221 -31.03 -14.93 39.78
N ARG A 222 -29.95 -14.37 40.38
CA ARG A 222 -29.56 -14.71 41.76
C ARG A 222 -30.57 -14.22 42.81
N HIS A 223 -31.14 -13.03 42.62
CA HIS A 223 -32.10 -12.47 43.56
C HIS A 223 -33.40 -13.29 43.56
N ASP A 224 -33.87 -13.70 42.38
CA ASP A 224 -35.03 -14.59 42.24
C ASP A 224 -34.76 -15.98 42.84
N GLU A 225 -33.57 -16.56 42.64
CA GLU A 225 -33.18 -17.83 43.29
C GLU A 225 -33.17 -17.74 44.82
N THR A 226 -32.70 -16.62 45.40
CA THR A 226 -32.75 -16.41 46.86
C THR A 226 -34.17 -16.30 47.39
N ILE A 227 -35.05 -15.59 46.68
CA ILE A 227 -36.45 -15.42 47.08
C ILE A 227 -37.23 -16.76 47.02
N ILE A 228 -36.92 -17.62 46.05
CA ILE A 228 -37.54 -18.94 45.93
C ILE A 228 -37.08 -19.86 47.08
N LYS A 229 -35.79 -19.87 47.43
CA LYS A 229 -35.26 -20.64 48.57
C LYS A 229 -35.85 -20.20 49.91
N ASP A 230 -36.06 -18.90 50.10
CA ASP A 230 -36.64 -18.38 51.33
C ASP A 230 -38.15 -18.70 51.45
N LYS A 231 -38.84 -18.95 50.33
CA LYS A 231 -40.24 -19.41 50.32
C LYS A 231 -40.38 -20.92 50.58
N ASP A 232 -39.54 -21.74 49.98
CA ASP A 232 -39.58 -23.20 50.16
C ASP A 232 -39.01 -23.65 51.52
N GLY A 233 -38.15 -22.83 52.15
CA GLY A 233 -37.61 -23.08 53.49
C GLY A 233 -38.50 -22.68 54.66
N GLY A 234 -39.66 -22.05 54.40
CA GLY A 234 -40.58 -21.54 55.42
C GLY A 234 -41.80 -22.44 55.70
N GLU A 235 -41.89 -23.62 55.09
CA GLU A 235 -43.04 -24.53 55.20
C GLU A 235 -42.73 -25.85 55.93
N LEU A 236 -41.60 -25.90 56.63
CA LEU A 236 -41.31 -26.94 57.62
C LEU A 236 -41.00 -26.21 58.91
N ASP A 237 -41.85 -26.42 59.91
CA ASP A 237 -41.80 -26.06 61.34
C ASP A 237 -43.21 -25.61 61.78
N GLU A 238 -44.16 -26.55 61.74
CA GLU A 238 -45.30 -26.60 62.69
C GLU A 238 -44.78 -26.82 64.12
#